data_AF-A0A7S1LEP2-F1
#
_entry.id   AF-A0A7S1LEP2-F1
#
_cell.length_a   1.000
_cell.length_b   1.000
_cell.length_c   1.000
_cell.angle_alpha   90.00
_cell.angle_beta   90.00
_cell.angle_gamma   90.00
#
_symmetry.space_group_name_H-M   'P 1'
#
loop_
_entity.id
_entity.type
_entity.pdbx_description
1 polymer ?
#
loop_
_entity_poly.entity_id
_entity_poly.type
_entity_poly.pdbx_seq_one_letter_code
_entity_poly.pdbx_strand_id
1 'polypeptide(L)'
;APAPAPAPAPVPEFRPVPPPGPPPRPAAAERPARSALRRPGAPRQRSRRINFTDYVGAASLVKHVPISSYRMLGEQLWFMMPGAVVICDLCEKEVPQSMGSLQGSPTQSQFAQSKFLCNDCSGM
;
A
#
# COMPACT_ATOMS: atom_id res chain seq x y z
N ALA A 1 -2.18 -31.25 51.96
CA ALA A 1 -3.40 -30.64 51.40
C ALA A 1 -2.99 -29.79 50.21
N PRO A 2 -3.59 -29.99 49.02
CA PRO A 2 -3.24 -29.18 47.84
C PRO A 2 -3.69 -27.73 48.01
N ALA A 3 -2.86 -26.80 47.56
CA ALA A 3 -3.15 -25.37 47.61
C ALA A 3 -4.39 -25.03 46.74
N PRO A 4 -5.27 -24.12 47.18
CA PRO A 4 -6.44 -23.73 46.42
C PRO A 4 -6.00 -23.04 45.11
N ALA A 5 -6.67 -23.40 44.01
CA ALA A 5 -6.42 -22.82 42.70
C ALA A 5 -6.66 -21.30 42.71
N PRO A 6 -5.83 -20.51 42.02
CA PRO A 6 -6.01 -19.07 41.94
C PRO A 6 -7.33 -18.73 41.24
N ALA A 7 -8.03 -17.73 41.77
CA ALA A 7 -9.28 -17.25 41.20
C ALA A 7 -9.08 -16.78 39.74
N PRO A 8 -10.04 -17.04 38.84
CA PRO A 8 -9.94 -16.59 37.46
C PRO A 8 -9.91 -15.05 37.40
N ALA A 9 -9.04 -14.51 36.56
CA ALA A 9 -8.95 -13.08 36.33
C ALA A 9 -10.28 -12.52 35.77
N PRO A 10 -10.68 -11.30 36.16
CA PRO A 10 -11.89 -10.68 35.64
C PRO A 10 -11.79 -10.51 34.12
N VAL A 11 -12.82 -10.98 33.41
CA VAL A 11 -12.91 -10.86 31.96
C VAL A 11 -13.12 -9.38 31.62
N PRO A 12 -12.31 -8.77 30.74
CA PRO A 12 -12.47 -7.37 30.38
C PRO A 12 -13.84 -7.15 29.72
N GLU A 13 -14.62 -6.24 30.29
CA GLU A 13 -15.94 -5.86 29.80
C GLU A 13 -15.78 -5.13 28.45
N PHE A 14 -16.27 -5.77 27.38
CA PHE A 14 -16.23 -5.21 26.03
C PHE A 14 -17.19 -4.03 25.95
N ARG A 15 -16.64 -2.81 26.03
CA ARG A 15 -17.43 -1.61 25.78
C ARG A 15 -17.63 -1.44 24.27
N PRO A 16 -18.87 -1.39 23.77
CA PRO A 16 -19.12 -1.17 22.35
C PRO A 16 -18.52 0.18 21.93
N VAL A 17 -17.69 0.15 20.88
CA VAL A 17 -17.13 1.35 20.28
C VAL A 17 -18.28 2.10 19.59
N PRO A 18 -18.51 3.39 19.88
CA PRO A 18 -19.52 4.15 19.19
C PRO A 18 -19.21 4.19 17.69
N PRO A 19 -20.23 4.18 16.81
CA PRO A 19 -20.01 4.25 15.37
C PRO A 19 -19.22 5.51 15.03
N PRO A 20 -18.31 5.44 14.04
CA PRO A 20 -17.57 6.61 13.59
C PRO A 20 -18.57 7.68 13.15
N GLY A 21 -18.40 8.90 13.66
CA GLY A 21 -19.21 10.04 13.23
C GLY A 21 -19.08 10.27 11.72
N PRO A 22 -20.06 10.95 11.10
CA PRO A 22 -19.96 11.33 9.70
C PRO A 22 -18.65 12.13 9.49
N PRO A 23 -17.94 11.92 8.37
CA PRO A 23 -16.73 12.67 8.10
C PRO A 23 -17.05 14.16 8.12
N PRO A 24 -16.15 15.00 8.67
CA PRO A 24 -16.34 16.44 8.62
C PRO A 24 -16.55 16.84 7.17
N ARG A 25 -17.58 17.67 6.92
CA ARG A 25 -17.75 18.26 5.58
C ARG A 25 -16.43 18.94 5.24
N PRO A 26 -15.85 18.70 4.04
CA PRO A 26 -14.68 19.44 3.63
C PRO A 26 -15.01 20.92 3.77
N ALA A 27 -14.14 21.67 4.49
CA ALA A 27 -14.26 23.11 4.60
C ALA A 27 -14.54 23.66 3.20
N ALA A 28 -15.53 24.55 3.08
CA ALA A 28 -16.04 25.05 1.81
C ALA A 28 -14.84 25.36 0.89
N ALA A 29 -14.57 24.43 -0.03
CA ALA A 29 -13.34 24.47 -0.80
C ALA A 29 -13.28 25.83 -1.47
N GLU A 30 -12.19 26.56 -1.21
CA GLU A 30 -11.94 27.83 -1.87
C GLU A 30 -12.25 27.64 -3.34
N ARG A 31 -13.19 28.45 -3.85
CA ARG A 31 -13.66 28.30 -5.22
C ARG A 31 -12.41 28.32 -6.11
N PRO A 32 -12.20 27.27 -6.93
CA PRO A 32 -10.96 27.17 -7.69
C PRO A 32 -10.74 28.46 -8.47
N ALA A 33 -9.53 29.01 -8.33
CA ALA A 33 -9.15 30.25 -9.01
C ALA A 33 -9.45 30.12 -10.51
N ARG A 34 -9.92 31.22 -11.11
CA ARG A 34 -10.23 31.23 -12.55
C ARG A 34 -8.95 30.89 -13.31
N SER A 35 -9.02 29.96 -14.26
CA SER A 35 -7.90 29.61 -15.13
C SER A 35 -7.26 30.87 -15.72
N ALA A 36 -5.93 31.01 -15.55
CA ALA A 36 -5.15 32.12 -16.09
C ALA A 36 -5.26 32.26 -17.63
N LEU A 37 -5.69 31.20 -18.31
CA LEU A 37 -5.90 31.16 -19.75
C LEU A 37 -7.24 31.79 -20.19
N ARG A 38 -8.14 32.12 -19.26
CA ARG A 38 -9.41 32.78 -19.59
C ARG A 38 -9.21 34.29 -19.73
N ARG A 39 -9.29 34.78 -20.97
CA ARG A 39 -9.37 36.22 -21.26
C ARG A 39 -10.66 36.81 -20.68
N PRO A 40 -10.62 37.95 -19.95
CA PRO A 40 -11.81 38.66 -19.52
C PRO A 40 -12.71 39.00 -20.71
N GLY A 41 -14.02 38.76 -20.58
CA GLY A 41 -15.00 39.05 -21.64
C GLY A 41 -15.07 38.03 -22.79
N ALA A 42 -14.21 37.00 -22.82
CA ALA A 42 -14.30 35.98 -23.85
C ALA A 42 -15.64 35.21 -23.73
N PRO A 43 -16.37 34.99 -24.84
CA PRO A 43 -17.63 34.26 -24.82
C PRO A 43 -17.39 32.87 -24.24
N ARG A 44 -18.22 32.49 -23.27
CA ARG A 44 -18.14 31.16 -22.64
C ARG A 44 -18.54 30.15 -23.72
N GLN A 45 -17.55 29.47 -24.30
CA GLN A 45 -17.79 28.43 -25.31
C GLN A 45 -18.53 27.27 -24.62
N ARG A 46 -19.87 27.32 -24.61
CA ARG A 46 -20.75 26.32 -23.97
C ARG A 46 -20.71 24.96 -24.69
N SER A 47 -20.12 24.90 -25.89
CA SER A 47 -20.13 23.73 -26.78
C SER A 47 -18.91 22.80 -26.66
N ARG A 48 -17.97 23.02 -25.74
CA ARG A 48 -16.87 22.04 -25.52
C ARG A 48 -17.30 20.88 -24.61
N ARG A 49 -18.53 20.39 -24.73
CA ARG A 49 -18.80 19.03 -24.26
C ARG A 49 -18.23 18.12 -25.33
N ILE A 50 -17.14 17.43 -25.00
CA ILE A 50 -16.58 16.40 -25.85
C ILE A 50 -17.69 15.35 -26.01
N ASN A 51 -18.31 15.32 -27.18
CA ASN A 51 -19.32 14.34 -27.51
C ASN A 51 -18.64 13.26 -28.34
N PHE A 52 -18.51 12.07 -27.76
CA PHE A 52 -17.84 10.93 -28.41
C PHE A 52 -18.68 10.31 -29.54
N THR A 53 -19.87 10.87 -29.80
CA THR A 53 -20.87 10.38 -30.77
C THR A 53 -20.65 10.89 -32.20
N ASP A 54 -19.88 11.95 -32.40
CA ASP A 54 -19.88 12.70 -33.67
C ASP A 54 -18.83 12.20 -34.68
N TYR A 55 -18.14 11.10 -34.38
CA TYR A 55 -17.24 10.44 -35.32
C TYR A 55 -18.05 9.60 -36.30
N VAL A 56 -18.37 10.18 -37.46
CA VAL A 56 -18.91 9.46 -38.63
C VAL A 56 -17.86 8.43 -39.06
N GLY A 57 -18.10 7.15 -38.73
CA GLY A 57 -17.10 6.07 -38.79
C GLY A 57 -16.84 5.36 -37.45
N ALA A 58 -17.72 5.55 -36.45
CA ALA A 58 -17.67 5.02 -35.08
C ALA A 58 -17.69 3.48 -34.94
N ALA A 59 -16.81 2.76 -35.64
CA ALA A 59 -16.29 1.48 -35.17
C ALA A 59 -15.40 1.76 -33.95
N SER A 60 -16.05 1.80 -32.78
CA SER A 60 -15.52 1.78 -31.41
C SER A 60 -14.24 2.61 -31.14
N LEU A 61 -14.43 3.89 -30.77
CA LEU A 61 -13.44 4.62 -29.93
C LEU A 61 -13.20 3.94 -28.57
N VAL A 62 -14.07 2.98 -28.20
CA VAL A 62 -14.00 2.20 -26.97
C VAL A 62 -13.35 0.85 -27.28
N LYS A 63 -12.07 0.71 -26.94
CA LYS A 63 -11.41 -0.59 -26.91
C LYS A 63 -11.83 -1.32 -25.65
N HIS A 64 -12.74 -2.28 -25.77
CA HIS A 64 -13.04 -3.19 -24.66
C HIS A 64 -11.83 -4.08 -24.40
N VAL A 65 -11.19 -3.90 -23.25
CA VAL A 65 -10.14 -4.79 -22.75
C VAL A 65 -10.77 -5.61 -21.62
N PRO A 66 -11.06 -6.90 -21.82
CA PRO A 66 -11.56 -7.73 -20.74
C PRO A 66 -10.48 -7.82 -19.66
N ILE A 67 -10.85 -7.49 -18.42
CA ILE A 67 -9.97 -7.62 -17.26
C ILE A 67 -10.32 -8.93 -16.57
N SER A 68 -9.42 -9.91 -16.65
CA SER A 68 -9.55 -11.16 -15.90
C SER A 68 -9.21 -10.91 -14.43
N SER A 69 -10.11 -11.30 -13.52
CA SER A 69 -9.84 -11.25 -12.08
C SER A 69 -9.14 -12.53 -11.64
N TYR A 70 -7.91 -12.40 -11.13
CA TYR A 70 -7.14 -13.51 -10.57
C TYR A 70 -7.21 -13.56 -9.04
N ARG A 71 -8.27 -13.02 -8.45
CA ARG A 71 -8.45 -13.00 -6.98
C ARG A 71 -8.39 -14.40 -6.35
N MET A 72 -8.84 -15.42 -7.08
CA MET A 72 -8.80 -16.83 -6.64
C MET A 72 -7.38 -17.42 -6.61
N LEU A 73 -6.42 -16.82 -7.31
CA LEU A 73 -5.01 -17.23 -7.31
C LEU A 73 -4.20 -16.48 -6.24
N GLY A 74 -4.86 -15.95 -5.20
CA GLY A 74 -4.22 -15.17 -4.14
C GLY A 74 -3.01 -15.90 -3.52
N GLU A 75 -3.16 -17.18 -3.20
CA GLU A 75 -2.08 -17.96 -2.57
C GLU A 75 -0.90 -18.26 -3.51
N GLN A 76 -1.12 -18.24 -4.83
CA GLN A 76 -0.08 -18.50 -5.82
C GLN A 76 0.61 -17.22 -6.31
N LEU A 77 -0.13 -16.11 -6.40
CA LEU A 77 0.39 -14.83 -6.86
C LEU A 77 1.07 -14.04 -5.74
N TRP A 78 0.61 -14.21 -4.49
CA TRP A 78 1.19 -13.53 -3.35
C TRP A 78 2.15 -14.48 -2.65
N PHE A 79 3.43 -14.13 -2.65
CA PHE A 79 4.37 -14.76 -1.73
C PHE A 79 3.89 -14.50 -0.30
N MET A 80 3.68 -15.55 0.49
CA MET A 80 3.14 -15.43 1.85
C MET A 80 4.03 -14.57 2.76
N MET A 81 5.32 -14.40 2.43
CA MET A 81 6.26 -13.52 3.13
C MET A 81 7.34 -13.03 2.15
N PRO A 82 7.10 -11.97 1.37
CA PRO A 82 8.14 -11.40 0.53
C PRO A 82 9.29 -10.90 1.43
N GLY A 83 10.51 -11.36 1.16
CA GLY A 83 11.68 -11.05 1.98
C GLY A 83 11.96 -12.02 3.13
N ALA A 84 11.18 -13.09 3.30
CA ALA A 84 11.52 -14.14 4.28
C ALA A 84 12.81 -14.88 3.93
N VAL A 85 13.16 -14.95 2.65
CA VAL A 85 14.43 -15.49 2.14
C VAL A 85 15.19 -14.35 1.49
N VAL A 86 16.46 -14.22 1.85
CA VAL A 86 17.38 -13.20 1.36
C VAL A 86 18.71 -13.87 0.98
N ILE A 87 19.43 -13.28 0.04
CA ILE A 87 20.73 -13.79 -0.40
C ILE A 87 21.80 -13.13 0.46
N CYS A 88 22.70 -13.93 1.04
CA CYS A 88 23.85 -13.42 1.78
C CYS A 88 24.88 -12.80 0.82
N ASP A 89 25.33 -11.57 1.06
CA ASP A 89 26.27 -10.88 0.16
C ASP A 89 27.69 -11.47 0.12
N LEU A 90 28.05 -12.30 1.11
CA LEU A 90 29.36 -12.95 1.18
C LEU A 90 29.39 -14.36 0.56
N CYS A 91 28.49 -15.24 0.98
CA CYS A 91 28.46 -16.64 0.50
C CYS A 91 27.43 -16.90 -0.61
N GLU A 92 26.64 -15.90 -1.01
CA GLU A 92 25.61 -15.93 -2.07
C GLU A 92 24.52 -17.01 -1.87
N LYS A 93 24.39 -17.56 -0.66
CA LYS A 93 23.34 -18.53 -0.32
C LYS A 93 22.04 -17.83 0.03
N GLU A 94 20.94 -18.41 -0.44
CA GLU A 94 19.59 -18.10 0.02
C GLU A 94 19.42 -18.59 1.46
N VAL A 95 19.14 -17.67 2.38
CA VAL A 95 18.92 -17.98 3.79
C VAL A 95 17.69 -17.24 4.31
N PRO A 96 17.01 -17.76 5.34
CA PRO A 96 15.94 -17.02 6.00
C PRO A 96 16.46 -15.69 6.57
N GLN A 97 15.66 -14.62 6.50
CA GLN A 97 16.03 -13.32 7.07
C GLN A 97 16.37 -13.41 8.57
N SER A 98 15.75 -14.34 9.30
CA SER A 98 16.01 -14.63 10.71
C SER A 98 17.38 -15.30 10.98
N MET A 99 18.08 -15.78 9.94
CA MET A 99 19.38 -16.42 10.03
C MET A 99 20.55 -15.48 9.66
N GLY A 100 20.34 -14.17 9.76
CA GLY A 100 21.39 -13.19 9.51
C GLY A 100 21.05 -11.81 10.03
N SER A 101 21.86 -10.83 9.65
CA SER A 101 21.66 -9.44 10.03
C SER A 101 22.05 -8.49 8.89
N LEU A 102 21.35 -7.35 8.84
CA LEU A 102 21.76 -6.25 7.97
C LEU A 102 22.99 -5.56 8.58
N GLN A 103 24.06 -5.50 7.81
CA GLN A 103 25.34 -4.88 8.11
C GLN A 103 25.76 -3.89 7.02
N GLY A 104 26.82 -3.12 7.27
CA GLY A 104 27.30 -2.11 6.33
C GLY A 104 28.08 -1.03 7.06
N SER A 105 27.73 0.25 6.84
CA SER A 105 28.48 1.36 7.41
C SER A 105 28.17 1.54 8.91
N PRO A 106 29.18 1.57 9.80
CA PRO A 106 28.96 1.78 11.24
C PRO A 106 28.37 3.15 11.57
N THR A 107 28.42 4.10 10.63
CA THR A 107 27.84 5.45 10.78
C THR A 107 26.37 5.54 10.37
N GLN A 108 25.78 4.47 9.82
CA GLN A 108 24.40 4.46 9.33
C GLN A 108 23.46 3.70 10.27
N SER A 109 22.18 4.10 10.27
CA SER A 109 21.12 3.39 10.99
C SER A 109 21.03 1.94 10.52
N GLN A 110 20.65 1.03 11.42
CA GLN A 110 20.47 -0.40 11.13
C GLN A 110 19.50 -0.64 9.95
N PHE A 111 18.49 0.23 9.78
CA PHE A 111 17.53 0.16 8.68
C PHE A 111 18.07 0.68 7.34
N ALA A 112 19.17 1.44 7.35
CA ALA A 112 19.83 1.98 6.17
C ALA A 112 21.01 1.11 5.70
N GLN A 113 21.28 0.01 6.41
CA GLN A 113 22.33 -0.93 6.06
C GLN A 113 21.98 -1.64 4.75
N SER A 114 22.91 -1.65 3.82
CA SER A 114 22.70 -2.16 2.46
C SER A 114 23.21 -3.58 2.24
N LYS A 115 23.91 -4.17 3.23
CA LYS A 115 24.42 -5.54 3.12
C LYS A 115 23.71 -6.48 4.07
N PHE A 116 23.42 -7.70 3.65
CA PHE A 116 22.91 -8.77 4.49
C PHE A 116 23.94 -9.89 4.59
N LEU A 117 24.32 -10.26 5.83
CA LEU A 117 25.22 -11.38 6.09
C LEU A 117 24.49 -12.45 6.91
N CYS A 118 24.61 -13.71 6.49
CA CYS A 118 24.11 -14.84 7.27
C CYS A 118 24.95 -15.04 8.55
N ASN A 119 24.40 -15.78 9.52
CA ASN A 119 25.07 -16.05 10.80
C ASN A 119 26.45 -16.71 10.63
N ASP A 120 26.62 -17.55 9.62
CA ASP A 120 27.89 -18.21 9.33
C ASP A 120 28.96 -17.19 8.87
N CYS A 121 28.55 -16.15 8.13
CA CYS A 121 29.44 -15.11 7.61
C CYS A 121 29.59 -13.93 8.59
N SER A 122 28.66 -13.73 9.52
CA SER A 122 28.70 -12.62 10.48
C SER A 122 29.71 -12.82 11.62
N GLY A 123 30.20 -14.06 11.83
CA GLY A 123 31.15 -14.41 12.89
C GLY A 123 32.58 -14.68 12.43
N MET A 124 32.86 -14.58 11.13
CA MET A 124 34.21 -14.69 10.55
C MET A 124 34.82 -13.31 10.38
#